data_AF-A0A973JTJ5-F1
#
_entry.id   AF-A0A973JTJ5-F1
#
_cell.length_a   1.000
_cell.length_b   1.000
_cell.length_c   1.000
_cell.angle_alpha   90.00
_cell.angle_beta   90.00
_cell.angle_gamma   90.00
#
_symmetry.space_group_name_H-M   'P 1'
#
loop_
_entity.id
_entity.type
_entity.pdbx_description
1 polymer ?
#
loop_
_entity_poly.entity_id
_entity_poly.type
_entity_poly.pdbx_seq_one_letter_code
_entity_poly.pdbx_strand_id
1 'polypeptide(L)' 'MEPIMCPFCGGTNLYQDDDYSLELDFEYWTIHHWECMECAQSFDKIDILPATNSFEEINESTIH' A
#
# COMPACT_ATOMS: atom_id res chain seq x y z
N MET A 1 0.21 5.07 3.97
CA MET A 1 1.23 6.13 4.06
C MET A 1 1.73 6.44 2.66
N GLU A 2 1.63 7.70 2.25
CA GLU A 2 2.10 8.20 0.95
C GLU A 2 3.63 8.10 0.83
N PRO A 3 4.18 7.71 -0.34
CA PRO A 3 5.61 7.74 -0.61
C PRO A 3 6.16 9.16 -0.53
N ILE A 4 7.34 9.32 0.08
CA ILE A 4 7.99 10.63 0.25
C ILE A 4 8.80 11.02 -1.00
N MET A 5 9.20 10.05 -1.82
CA MET A 5 10.05 10.27 -3.00
C MET A 5 9.79 9.26 -4.12
N CYS A 6 10.03 9.68 -5.36
CA CYS A 6 10.06 8.82 -6.53
C CYS A 6 11.25 7.85 -6.45
N PRO A 7 11.04 6.53 -6.59
CA PRO A 7 12.12 5.54 -6.51
C PRO A 7 13.09 5.60 -7.69
N PHE A 8 12.73 6.28 -8.78
CA PHE A 8 13.54 6.34 -10.00
C PHE A 8 14.45 7.56 -10.07
N CYS A 9 13.95 8.76 -9.75
CA CYS A 9 14.72 10.00 -9.84
C CYS A 9 14.97 10.71 -8.50
N GLY A 10 14.34 10.24 -7.42
CA GLY A 10 14.39 10.90 -6.10
C GLY A 10 13.57 12.18 -5.99
N GLY A 11 12.83 12.56 -7.03
CA GLY A 11 11.91 13.70 -7.03
C GLY A 11 10.78 13.53 -6.02
N THR A 12 10.26 14.64 -5.53
CA THR A 12 9.23 14.65 -4.47
C THR A 12 7.88 15.16 -4.97
N ASN A 13 7.81 15.62 -6.22
CA ASN A 13 6.53 15.99 -6.83
C ASN A 13 5.84 14.75 -7.39
N LEU A 14 4.98 14.16 -6.56
CA LEU A 14 4.25 12.93 -6.85
C LEU A 14 2.75 13.23 -6.97
N TYR A 15 2.12 12.62 -7.96
CA TYR A 15 0.68 12.63 -8.14
C TYR A 15 0.13 11.22 -7.89
N GLN A 16 -0.91 11.09 -7.08
CA GLN A 16 -1.62 9.84 -6.88
C GLN A 16 -2.88 9.82 -7.75
N ASP A 17 -3.06 8.74 -8.50
CA ASP A 17 -4.34 8.43 -9.14
C ASP A 17 -5.31 7.78 -8.15
N ASP A 18 -6.55 7.52 -8.59
CA ASP A 18 -7.53 6.81 -7.77
C ASP A 18 -7.05 5.40 -7.38
N ASP A 19 -7.30 5.03 -6.13
CA ASP A 19 -6.94 3.71 -5.62
C ASP A 19 -7.75 2.60 -6.29
N TYR A 20 -7.09 1.46 -6.50
CA TYR A 20 -7.74 0.24 -6.97
C TYR A 20 -7.70 -0.83 -5.88
N SER A 21 -8.83 -1.47 -5.60
CA SER A 21 -8.93 -2.54 -4.59
C SER A 21 -9.29 -3.87 -5.23
N LEU A 22 -8.60 -4.93 -4.83
CA LEU A 22 -8.89 -6.31 -5.22
C LEU A 22 -9.16 -7.16 -3.99
N GLU A 23 -10.18 -8.00 -4.07
CA GLU A 23 -10.44 -9.08 -3.14
C GLU A 23 -9.94 -10.40 -3.75
N LEU A 24 -9.02 -11.05 -3.06
CA LEU A 24 -8.52 -12.40 -3.35
C LEU A 24 -8.97 -13.36 -2.24
N ASP A 25 -8.85 -14.67 -2.48
CA ASP A 25 -9.40 -15.71 -1.59
C ASP A 25 -9.01 -15.59 -0.11
N PHE A 26 -7.82 -15.05 0.19
CA PHE A 26 -7.31 -14.89 1.56
C PHE A 26 -6.72 -13.51 1.84
N GLU A 27 -6.83 -12.56 0.91
CA GLU A 27 -6.14 -11.26 0.98
C GLU A 27 -6.98 -10.15 0.35
N TYR A 28 -6.96 -8.96 0.94
CA TYR A 28 -7.42 -7.72 0.35
C TYR A 28 -6.23 -6.87 -0.05
N TRP A 29 -6.17 -6.49 -1.32
CA TRP A 29 -5.09 -5.66 -1.87
C TRP A 29 -5.64 -4.28 -2.17
N THR A 30 -4.96 -3.25 -1.69
CA THR A 30 -5.16 -1.87 -2.13
C THR A 30 -3.92 -1.42 -2.88
N ILE A 31 -4.10 -1.07 -4.15
CA ILE A 31 -3.07 -0.56 -5.04
C ILE A 31 -3.19 0.95 -5.09
N HIS A 32 -2.14 1.63 -4.64
CA HIS A 32 -1.98 3.08 -4.75
C HIS A 32 -1.06 3.37 -5.95
N HIS A 33 -1.61 3.90 -7.03
CA HIS A 33 -0.86 4.25 -8.23
C HIS A 33 -0.28 5.67 -8.13
N TRP A 34 1.00 5.81 -8.45
CA TRP A 34 1.72 7.09 -8.38
C TRP A 34 2.42 7.42 -9.70
N GLU A 35 2.31 8.67 -10.13
CA GLU A 35 3.10 9.26 -11.21
C GLU A 35 4.06 10.31 -10.66
N CYS A 36 5.33 10.25 -11.06
CA CYS A 36 6.30 11.29 -10.75
C CYS A 36 6.27 12.39 -11.80
N MET A 37 5.90 13.61 -11.39
CA MET A 37 5.78 14.77 -12.29
C MET A 37 7.15 15.33 -12.75
N GLU A 38 8.26 14.80 -12.24
CA GLU A 38 9.62 15.23 -12.61
C GLU A 38 10.27 14.33 -13.67
N CYS A 39 10.04 13.02 -13.61
CA CYS A 39 10.64 12.06 -14.55
C CYS A 39 9.63 11.26 -15.37
N ALA A 40 8.32 11.50 -15.18
CA ALA A 40 7.21 10.84 -15.86
C ALA A 40 7.21 9.30 -15.72
N GLN A 41 7.85 8.78 -14.67
CA GLN A 41 7.77 7.36 -14.33
C GLN A 41 6.61 7.12 -13.38
N SER A 42 5.93 5.99 -13.56
CA SER A 42 4.89 5.52 -12.67
C SER A 42 5.36 4.35 -11.80
N PHE A 43 4.79 4.22 -10.60
CA PHE A 43 5.05 3.13 -9.68
C PHE A 43 3.86 2.90 -8.75
N ASP A 44 3.77 1.69 -8.21
CA ASP A 44 2.69 1.29 -7.33
C ASP A 44 3.20 1.05 -5.91
N LYS A 45 2.38 1.42 -4.93
CA LYS A 45 2.50 0.95 -3.55
C LYS A 45 1.31 0.03 -3.27
N ILE A 46 1.59 -1.20 -2.85
CA ILE A 46 0.57 -2.22 -2.61
C ILE A 46 0.47 -2.47 -1.10
N ASP A 47 -0.70 -2.21 -0.53
CA ASP A 47 -1.04 -2.58 0.84
C ASP A 47 -1.84 -3.89 0.81
N ILE A 48 -1.33 -4.92 1.48
CA ILE A 48 -1.93 -6.26 1.55
C ILE A 48 -2.42 -6.50 2.97
N LEU A 49 -3.72 -6.74 3.11
CA LEU A 49 -4.35 -7.12 4.37
C LEU A 49 -4.81 -8.58 4.28
N PRO A 50 -4.54 -9.41 5.30
CA PRO A 50 -5.12 -10.76 5.34
C PRO A 50 -6.65 -10.65 5.43
N ALA A 51 -7.38 -11.47 4.68
CA ALA A 51 -8.85 -11.53 4.68
C ALA A 51 -9.42 -12.24 5.93
N THR A 52 -8.65 -12.32 7.02
CA THR A 52 -9.03 -13.07 8.22
C THR A 52 -10.28 -12.47 8.87
N ASN A 53 -11.39 -13.18 8.73
CA ASN A 53 -12.55 -13.08 9.62
C ASN A 53 -12.20 -13.62 11.02
N SER A 54 -11.42 -12.88 11.82
CA SER A 54 -11.51 -12.83 13.30
C SER A 54 -10.29 -12.17 13.91
N PHE A 55 -10.52 -11.01 14.53
CA PHE A 55 -9.56 -10.29 15.37
C PHE A 55 -9.48 -10.93 16.77
N GLU A 56 -9.25 -12.26 16.86
CA GLU A 56 -9.28 -12.98 18.14
C GLU A 56 -7.92 -13.57 18.60
N GLU A 57 -6.80 -13.27 17.94
CA GLU A 57 -5.51 -13.92 18.30
C GLU A 57 -4.32 -12.98 18.57
N ILE A 58 -4.52 -11.66 18.78
CA ILE A 58 -3.38 -10.75 19.01
C ILE A 58 -3.15 -10.42 20.51
N ASN A 59 -4.00 -10.83 21.46
CA ASN A 59 -3.87 -10.33 22.85
C ASN A 59 -3.66 -11.35 23.99
N GLU A 60 -3.36 -12.63 23.73
CA GLU A 60 -3.03 -13.60 24.81
C GLU A 60 -1.53 -13.78 25.10
N SER A 61 -0.62 -13.12 24.36
CA SER A 61 0.83 -13.31 24.56
C SER A 61 1.52 -12.30 25.50
N THR A 62 0.79 -11.44 26.23
CA THR A 62 1.40 -10.45 27.16
C THR A 62 1.19 -10.77 28.65
N ILE A 63 1.12 -12.06 29.00
CA ILE A 63 1.34 -12.48 30.40
C ILE A 63 2.36 -13.61 30.39
N HIS A 64 3.63 -13.26 30.59
CA HIS A 64 4.60 -14.05 31.34
C HIS A 64 5.78 -13.19 31.79
#